data_AF-A0A537FLL3-F1
#
_entry.id   AF-A0A537FLL3-F1
#
_cell.length_a   1.000
_cell.length_b   1.000
_cell.length_c   1.000
_cell.angle_alpha   90.00
_cell.angle_beta   90.00
_cell.angle_gamma   90.00
#
_symmetry.space_group_name_H-M   'P 1'
#
loop_
_entity.id
_entity.type
_entity.pdbx_description
1 polymer ?
#
loop_
_entity_poly.entity_id
_entity_poly.type
_entity_poly.pdbx_seq_one_letter_code
_entity_poly.pdbx_strand_id
1 'polypeptide(L)'
;MALLYGQITTHGEAQISSSTNPKQRITDIGLMTDIQHNKPIVLKKKTRTNSSHWKGTVIEFKTEADYSRAMPRILEYFKQTAIIVP
;
A
#
# COMPACT_ATOMS: atom_id res chain seq x y z
N MET A 1 -9.71 -4.37 4.56
CA MET A 1 -9.51 -5.83 4.60
C MET A 1 -8.13 -6.29 4.12
N ALA A 2 -7.61 -5.85 2.97
CA ALA A 2 -6.32 -6.35 2.45
C ALA A 2 -5.15 -6.25 3.45
N LEU A 3 -5.00 -5.12 4.14
CA LEU A 3 -3.97 -4.92 5.17
C LEU A 3 -4.14 -5.87 6.36
N LEU A 4 -5.37 -6.10 6.81
CA LEU A 4 -5.66 -7.00 7.93
C LEU A 4 -5.34 -8.45 7.57
N TYR A 5 -5.78 -8.90 6.40
CA TYR A 5 -5.49 -10.26 5.94
C TYR A 5 -3.98 -10.47 5.75
N GLY A 6 -3.29 -9.50 5.13
CA GLY A 6 -1.84 -9.52 4.99
C GLY A 6 -1.12 -9.57 6.34
N GLN A 7 -1.56 -8.77 7.32
CA GLN A 7 -1.01 -8.76 8.66
C GLN A 7 -1.26 -10.09 9.40
N ILE A 8 -2.46 -10.66 9.31
CA ILE A 8 -2.81 -11.92 9.99
C ILE A 8 -2.01 -13.10 9.41
N THR A 9 -1.87 -13.15 8.09
CA THR A 9 -1.18 -14.27 7.42
C THR A 9 0.33 -14.15 7.50
N THR A 10 0.89 -12.96 7.22
CA THR A 10 2.35 -12.77 7.10
C THR A 10 3.00 -12.13 8.31
N HIS A 11 2.22 -11.62 9.28
CA HIS A 11 2.70 -10.81 10.40
C HIS A 11 3.48 -9.56 9.98
N GLY A 12 3.37 -9.16 8.71
CA GLY A 12 4.10 -8.02 8.13
C GLY A 12 3.41 -6.68 8.38
N GLU A 13 4.22 -5.64 8.57
CA GLU A 13 3.76 -4.24 8.53
C GLU A 13 3.53 -3.78 7.09
N ALA A 14 2.57 -2.87 6.90
CA ALA A 14 2.34 -2.19 5.64
C ALA A 14 3.24 -0.96 5.53
N GLN A 15 3.97 -0.82 4.41
CA GLN A 15 4.76 0.37 4.12
C GLN A 15 3.95 1.32 3.25
N ILE A 16 3.77 2.56 3.71
CA ILE A 16 3.02 3.58 3.02
C ILE A 16 3.94 4.76 2.77
N SER A 17 4.17 5.09 1.50
CA SER A 17 4.91 6.28 1.08
C SER A 17 3.95 7.25 0.43
N SER A 18 3.78 8.45 0.97
CA SER A 18 2.84 9.44 0.43
C SER A 18 3.45 10.84 0.31
N SER A 19 3.07 11.54 -0.76
CA SER A 19 3.44 12.93 -1.04
C SER A 19 2.23 13.66 -1.60
N THR A 20 1.65 14.56 -0.79
CA THR A 20 0.50 15.38 -1.18
C THR A 20 0.93 16.62 -1.97
N ASN A 21 2.11 17.17 -1.66
CA ASN A 21 2.70 18.32 -2.35
C ASN A 21 4.09 17.97 -2.89
N PRO A 22 4.28 17.92 -4.23
CA PRO A 22 5.55 17.55 -4.84
C PRO A 22 6.72 18.51 -4.53
N LYS A 23 6.44 19.73 -4.05
CA LYS A 23 7.48 20.70 -3.64
C LYS A 23 7.95 20.52 -2.19
N GLN A 24 7.33 19.61 -1.42
CA GLN A 24 7.60 19.48 0.01
C GLN A 24 8.40 18.21 0.29
N ARG A 25 7.70 17.14 0.68
CA ARG A 25 8.30 16.00 1.36
C ARG A 25 7.51 14.73 1.06
N ILE A 26 8.23 13.62 1.03
CA ILE A 26 7.63 12.28 1.01
C ILE A 26 7.62 11.77 2.46
N THR A 27 6.46 11.30 2.91
CA THR A 27 6.30 10.69 4.24
C THR A 27 6.19 9.18 4.08
N ASP A 28 7.12 8.46 4.68
CA ASP A 28 7.15 7.01 4.74
C ASP A 28 6.63 6.56 6.12
N ILE A 29 5.66 5.66 6.14
CA ILE A 29 4.96 5.18 7.34
C ILE A 29 4.93 3.65 7.33
N GLY A 30 5.46 3.04 8.39
CA GLY A 30 5.21 1.64 8.73
C GLY A 30 3.94 1.55 9.56
N LEU A 31 2.91 0.86 9.06
CA LEU A 31 1.58 0.79 9.65
C LEU A 31 1.21 -0.66 9.98
N MET A 32 0.70 -0.87 11.19
CA MET A 32 -0.04 -2.06 11.59
C MET A 32 -1.39 -1.66 12.16
N THR A 33 -2.30 -2.63 12.30
CA THR A 33 -3.59 -2.44 12.97
C THR A 33 -3.62 -3.25 14.26
N ASP A 34 -3.92 -2.57 15.37
CA ASP A 34 -4.40 -3.21 16.59
C ASP A 34 -5.81 -3.75 16.32
N ILE A 35 -5.90 -5.05 16.10
CA ILE A 35 -7.15 -5.73 15.73
C ILE A 35 -8.14 -5.72 16.90
N GLN A 36 -7.66 -5.76 18.16
CA GLN A 36 -8.52 -5.81 19.34
C GLN A 36 -9.23 -4.48 19.58
N HIS A 37 -8.48 -3.38 19.45
CA HIS A 37 -9.00 -2.04 19.71
C HIS A 37 -9.46 -1.31 18.45
N ASN A 38 -9.30 -1.92 17.27
CA ASN A 38 -9.55 -1.32 15.97
C ASN A 38 -8.83 0.03 15.79
N LYS A 39 -7.53 0.06 16.14
CA LYS A 39 -6.70 1.27 16.11
C LYS A 39 -5.46 1.08 15.23
N PRO A 40 -5.04 2.08 14.46
CA PRO A 40 -3.77 2.03 13.75
C PRO A 40 -2.58 2.17 14.72
N ILE A 41 -1.56 1.36 14.52
CA ILE A 41 -0.26 1.44 15.19
C ILE A 41 0.76 1.95 14.17
N VAL A 42 1.35 3.11 14.41
CA VAL A 42 2.44 3.67 13.60
C VAL A 42 3.76 3.17 14.17
N LEU A 43 4.41 2.26 13.46
CA LEU A 43 5.67 1.66 13.89
C LEU A 43 6.87 2.55 13.56
N LYS A 44 6.88 3.10 12.36
CA LYS A 44 7.96 3.95 11.85
C LYS A 44 7.34 5.11 11.10
N LYS A 45 7.90 6.30 11.29
CA LYS A 45 7.55 7.49 10.50
C LYS A 45 8.83 8.19 10.11
N LYS A 46 9.07 8.30 8.80
CA LYS A 46 10.23 9.00 8.24
C LYS A 46 9.75 10.01 7.21
N THR A 47 10.42 11.14 7.16
CA THR A 47 10.11 12.18 6.19
C THR A 47 11.37 12.51 5.41
N ARG A 48 11.29 12.41 4.08
CA ARG A 48 12.41 12.69 3.17
C ARG A 48 12.09 13.85 2.24
N THR A 49 13.13 14.55 1.79
CA THR A 49 12.99 15.63 0.80
C THR A 49 12.53 15.06 -0.53
N ASN A 50 11.65 15.78 -1.22
CA ASN A 50 11.10 15.35 -2.49
C ASN A 50 11.86 15.98 -3.67
N SER A 51 13.09 15.55 -3.90
CA SER A 51 13.93 16.07 -4.98
C SER A 51 13.39 15.74 -6.38
N SER A 52 12.66 14.63 -6.51
CA SER A 52 12.08 14.18 -7.78
C SER A 52 10.71 14.80 -8.09
N HIS A 53 10.20 15.69 -7.23
CA HIS A 53 8.86 16.25 -7.33
C HIS A 53 7.75 15.19 -7.49
N TRP A 54 7.91 14.04 -6.84
CA TRP A 54 6.97 12.94 -6.92
C TRP A 54 5.67 13.26 -6.17
N LYS A 55 4.52 12.98 -6.78
CA LYS A 55 3.20 13.12 -6.16
C LYS A 55 2.45 11.81 -6.27
N GLY A 56 1.96 11.31 -5.16
CA GLY A 56 1.24 10.04 -5.14
C GLY A 56 1.22 9.41 -3.75
N THR A 57 0.63 8.22 -3.71
CA THR A 57 0.66 7.35 -2.52
C THR A 57 0.96 5.93 -3.00
N VAL A 58 2.00 5.33 -2.45
CA VAL A 58 2.38 3.94 -2.64
C VAL A 58 2.04 3.19 -1.37
N ILE A 59 1.41 2.03 -1.54
CA ILE A 59 1.08 1.12 -0.45
C ILE A 59 1.70 -0.22 -0.80
N GLU A 60 2.61 -0.69 0.04
CA GLU A 60 3.25 -2.00 -0.07
C GLU A 60 2.88 -2.83 1.16
N PHE A 61 2.42 -4.06 0.93
CA PHE A 61 2.14 -5.01 1.99
C PHE A 61 2.32 -6.43 1.46
N LYS A 62 2.50 -7.37 2.38
CA LYS A 62 2.64 -8.79 2.07
C LYS A 62 1.34 -9.52 2.38
N THR A 63 1.03 -10.51 1.58
CA THR A 63 -0.15 -11.36 1.77
C THR A 63 0.14 -12.75 1.23
N GLU A 64 -0.40 -13.77 1.89
CA GLU A 64 -0.37 -15.12 1.36
C GLU A 64 -1.48 -15.30 0.32
N ALA A 65 -1.11 -15.69 -0.90
CA ALA A 65 -2.04 -15.92 -2.01
C ALA A 65 -1.41 -16.83 -3.09
N ASP A 66 -2.26 -17.45 -3.90
CA ASP A 66 -1.86 -18.17 -5.11
C ASP A 66 -1.91 -17.24 -6.32
N TYR A 67 -0.75 -16.67 -6.66
CA TYR A 67 -0.64 -15.76 -7.81
C TYR A 67 -0.90 -16.47 -9.14
N SER A 68 -0.39 -17.69 -9.32
CA SER A 68 -0.52 -18.43 -10.59
C SER A 68 -1.99 -18.65 -10.96
N ARG A 69 -2.84 -18.94 -9.98
CA ARG A 69 -4.29 -19.08 -10.18
C ARG A 69 -5.01 -17.74 -10.32
N ALA A 70 -4.55 -16.69 -9.63
CA ALA A 70 -5.19 -15.37 -9.65
C ALA A 70 -4.80 -14.50 -10.86
N MET A 71 -3.63 -14.72 -11.44
CA MET A 71 -3.03 -13.91 -12.51
C MET A 71 -3.99 -13.60 -13.67
N PRO A 72 -4.72 -14.58 -14.26
CA PRO A 72 -5.60 -14.28 -15.40
C PRO A 72 -6.70 -13.27 -15.05
N ARG A 73 -7.23 -13.33 -13.82
CA ARG A 73 -8.27 -12.41 -13.33
C ARG A 73 -7.71 -11.02 -13.04
N ILE A 74 -6.49 -10.94 -12.52
CA ILE A 74 -5.80 -9.67 -12.25
C ILE A 74 -5.56 -8.93 -13.57
N LEU A 75 -5.05 -9.62 -14.59
CA LEU A 75 -4.81 -9.04 -15.90
C LEU A 75 -6.11 -8.56 -16.56
N GLU A 76 -7.17 -9.36 -16.49
CA GLU A 76 -8.47 -9.00 -17.03
C GLU A 76 -9.04 -7.75 -16.33
N TYR A 77 -8.92 -7.65 -15.01
CA TYR A 77 -9.34 -6.45 -14.27
C TYR A 77 -8.63 -5.18 -14.76
N PHE A 78 -7.31 -5.24 -14.95
CA PHE A 78 -6.56 -4.11 -15.48
C PHE A 78 -6.97 -3.76 -16.91
N LYS A 79 -7.17 -4.78 -17.76
CA LYS A 79 -7.60 -4.59 -19.16
C LYS A 79 -8.98 -3.93 -19.24
N GLN A 80 -9.96 -4.43 -18.50
CA GLN A 80 -11.31 -3.87 -18.47
C GLN A 80 -11.32 -2.44 -17.94
N THR A 81 -10.51 -2.16 -16.90
CA THR A 81 -10.36 -0.81 -16.36
C THR A 81 -9.77 0.15 -17.39
N ALA A 82 -8.70 -0.26 -18.09
CA ALA A 82 -8.04 0.55 -19.11
C ALA A 82 -8.91 0.83 -20.35
N ILE A 83 -9.87 -0.05 -20.67
CA ILE A 83 -10.83 0.17 -21.76
C ILE A 83 -11.80 1.31 -21.42
N ILE A 84 -12.25 1.39 -20.16
CA ILE A 84 -13.26 2.36 -19.71
C ILE A 84 -12.63 3.69 -19.29
N VAL A 85 -11.41 3.65 -18.75
CA VAL A 85 -10.65 4.81 -18.26
C VAL A 85 -9.37 4.96 -19.09
N PRO A 86 -9.44 5.58 -20.29
CA PRO A 86 -8.30 5.78 -21.18
C PRO A 86 -7.31 6.83 -20.67
#